data_AF-A0A8B9NWM2-F1
#
_entry.id   AF-A0A8B9NWM2-F1
#
_cell.length_a   1.000
_cell.length_b   1.000
_cell.length_c   1.000
_cell.angle_alpha   90.00
_cell.angle_beta   90.00
_cell.angle_gamma   90.00
#
_symmetry.space_group_name_H-M   'P 1'
#
loop_
_entity.id
_entity.type
_entity.pdbx_description
1 polymer ?
#
loop_
_entity_poly.entity_id
_entity_poly.type
_entity_poly.pdbx_seq_one_letter_code
_entity_poly.pdbx_strand_id
1 'polypeptide(L)'
;MKKLKLKELESCLQQVDTFESPKLLLEQYPTRPHIAACMLYTIHNTFDDIENKTIADLGCGCGMLSIGSAMLGAGLCVGFDIDADALEIFNSNIEDFELTNINMVQCDVCSLSDSMLETFDTVIMNPPFGTKHNKELRYDLPASYKFHKKKSVDIEVDFIRFSAK
;
A
#
# COMPACT_ATOMS: atom_id res chain seq x y z
N MET A 1 -25.60 6.67 2.09
CA MET A 1 -24.65 7.80 1.96
C MET A 1 -24.61 8.28 0.52
N LYS A 2 -24.07 9.47 0.24
CA LYS A 2 -23.82 9.93 -1.14
C LYS A 2 -22.71 9.08 -1.74
N LYS A 3 -22.93 8.49 -2.91
CA LYS A 3 -21.96 7.64 -3.60
C LYS A 3 -20.74 8.47 -4.04
N LEU A 4 -19.57 8.18 -3.48
CA LEU A 4 -18.30 8.81 -3.83
C LEU A 4 -17.91 8.41 -5.27
N LYS A 5 -17.43 9.33 -6.10
CA LYS A 5 -16.94 9.01 -7.45
C LYS A 5 -15.47 8.63 -7.42
N LEU A 6 -15.02 7.85 -8.42
CA LEU A 6 -13.62 7.43 -8.54
C LEU A 6 -12.62 8.60 -8.46
N LYS A 7 -12.88 9.70 -9.19
CA LYS A 7 -12.01 10.88 -9.17
C LYS A 7 -12.01 11.63 -7.84
N GLU A 8 -13.13 11.60 -7.12
CA GLU A 8 -13.22 12.21 -5.78
C GLU A 8 -12.39 11.39 -4.79
N LEU A 9 -12.52 10.05 -4.83
CA LEU A 9 -11.68 9.13 -4.05
C LEU A 9 -10.19 9.35 -4.35
N GLU A 10 -9.79 9.34 -5.62
CA GLU A 10 -8.39 9.57 -6.01
C GLU A 10 -7.88 10.92 -5.49
N SER A 11 -8.68 11.99 -5.61
CA SER A 11 -8.30 13.33 -5.14
C SER A 11 -8.12 13.39 -3.63
N CYS A 12 -8.94 12.67 -2.86
CA CYS A 12 -8.78 12.58 -1.41
C CYS A 12 -7.52 11.78 -1.05
N LEU A 13 -7.28 10.64 -1.71
CA LEU A 13 -6.11 9.80 -1.47
C LEU A 13 -4.78 10.49 -1.81
N GLN A 14 -4.79 11.54 -2.62
CA GLN A 14 -3.60 12.38 -2.86
C GLN A 14 -3.16 13.18 -1.63
N GLN A 15 -4.01 13.35 -0.62
CA GLN A 15 -3.69 14.06 0.62
C GLN A 15 -3.14 13.14 1.71
N VAL A 16 -3.05 11.83 1.47
CA VAL A 16 -2.48 10.89 2.43
C VAL A 16 -0.97 11.09 2.48
N ASP A 17 -0.45 11.46 3.65
CA ASP A 17 0.97 11.58 3.88
C ASP A 17 1.64 10.21 3.79
N THR A 18 2.88 10.21 3.30
CA THR A 18 3.64 8.98 2.99
C THR A 18 4.97 8.96 3.73
N PHE A 19 5.70 7.85 3.63
CA PHE A 19 6.96 7.62 4.36
C PHE A 19 7.93 8.81 4.27
N GLU A 20 8.33 9.34 5.43
CA GLU A 20 9.40 10.35 5.51
C GLU A 20 10.76 9.75 5.17
N SER A 21 11.04 8.55 5.70
CA SER A 21 12.29 7.81 5.53
C SER A 21 11.99 6.33 5.26
N PRO A 22 11.69 5.94 4.00
CA PRO A 22 11.26 4.59 3.67
C PRO A 22 12.36 3.55 3.94
N LYS A 23 12.01 2.48 4.64
CA LYS A 23 12.87 1.34 4.94
C LYS A 23 12.94 0.40 3.73
N LEU A 24 14.07 0.44 3.02
CA LEU A 24 14.30 -0.36 1.81
C LEU A 24 14.10 -1.87 2.03
N LEU A 25 14.56 -2.41 3.16
CA LEU A 25 14.45 -3.85 3.46
C LEU A 25 13.00 -4.32 3.69
N LEU A 26 12.09 -3.40 3.97
CA LEU A 26 10.65 -3.66 4.09
C LEU A 26 9.89 -3.34 2.80
N GLU A 27 10.60 -2.95 1.72
CA GLU A 27 9.99 -2.55 0.45
C GLU A 27 8.93 -1.44 0.63
N GLN A 28 9.22 -0.44 1.48
CA GLN A 28 8.29 0.66 1.74
C GLN A 28 8.17 1.61 0.54
N TYR A 29 7.13 1.40 -0.26
CA TYR A 29 6.64 2.34 -1.26
C TYR A 29 5.14 2.54 -1.09
N PRO A 30 4.63 3.79 -1.10
CA PRO A 30 3.21 4.00 -0.95
C PRO A 30 2.48 3.53 -2.21
N THR A 31 1.32 2.88 -2.03
CA THR A 31 0.40 2.62 -3.14
C THR A 31 0.02 3.96 -3.75
N ARG A 32 0.21 4.13 -5.07
CA ARG A 32 -0.11 5.41 -5.72
C ARG A 32 -1.61 5.69 -5.63
N PRO A 33 -2.05 6.93 -5.36
CA PRO A 33 -3.48 7.27 -5.21
C PRO A 33 -4.36 6.79 -6.37
N HIS A 34 -3.88 6.92 -7.60
CA HIS A 34 -4.60 6.43 -8.79
C HIS A 34 -4.82 4.90 -8.78
N ILE A 35 -3.81 4.14 -8.38
CA ILE A 35 -3.89 2.68 -8.30
C ILE A 35 -4.81 2.26 -7.14
N ALA A 36 -4.63 2.88 -5.97
CA ALA A 36 -5.48 2.65 -4.80
C ALA A 36 -6.95 2.96 -5.11
N ALA A 37 -7.24 4.12 -5.71
CA ALA A 37 -8.60 4.51 -6.05
C ALA A 37 -9.23 3.54 -7.04
N CYS A 38 -8.53 3.18 -8.13
CA CYS A 38 -9.05 2.23 -9.11
C CYS A 38 -9.33 0.85 -8.48
N MET A 39 -8.41 0.34 -7.66
CA MET A 39 -8.55 -0.94 -6.97
C MET A 39 -9.76 -0.92 -6.03
N LEU A 40 -9.79 -0.01 -5.06
CA LEU A 40 -10.83 0.08 -4.04
C LEU A 40 -12.21 0.39 -4.65
N TYR A 41 -12.25 1.27 -5.65
CA TYR A 41 -13.51 1.58 -6.34
C TYR A 41 -14.06 0.36 -7.07
N THR A 42 -13.21 -0.50 -7.63
CA THR A 42 -13.64 -1.75 -8.26
C THR A 42 -14.16 -2.73 -7.21
N ILE A 43 -13.42 -2.92 -6.10
CA ILE A 43 -13.85 -3.79 -4.99
C ILE A 43 -15.23 -3.35 -4.48
N HIS A 44 -15.42 -2.06 -4.20
CA HIS A 44 -16.70 -1.53 -3.73
C HIS A 44 -17.82 -1.61 -4.78
N ASN A 45 -17.62 -1.13 -6.01
CA ASN A 45 -18.72 -0.98 -6.97
C ASN A 45 -19.06 -2.24 -7.77
N THR A 46 -18.09 -3.12 -7.97
CA THR A 46 -18.27 -4.34 -8.77
C THR A 46 -18.56 -5.54 -7.90
N PHE A 47 -17.96 -5.62 -6.71
CA PHE A 47 -18.05 -6.78 -5.84
C PHE A 47 -18.82 -6.55 -4.53
N ASP A 48 -19.10 -5.30 -4.16
CA ASP A 48 -19.80 -4.94 -2.91
C ASP A 48 -19.07 -5.43 -1.64
N ASP A 49 -17.73 -5.53 -1.73
CA ASP A 49 -16.86 -6.12 -0.70
C ASP A 49 -16.20 -5.04 0.19
N ILE A 50 -16.77 -3.83 0.27
CA ILE A 50 -16.29 -2.76 1.18
C ILE A 50 -17.39 -2.23 2.09
N GLU A 51 -18.55 -1.82 1.56
CA GLU A 51 -19.55 -1.10 2.36
C GLU A 51 -20.11 -2.00 3.48
N ASN A 52 -20.06 -1.52 4.73
CA ASN A 52 -20.45 -2.25 5.94
C ASN A 52 -19.67 -3.55 6.20
N LYS A 53 -18.50 -3.75 5.58
CA LYS A 53 -17.64 -4.92 5.76
C LYS A 53 -16.55 -4.69 6.80
N THR A 54 -16.04 -5.77 7.39
CA THR A 54 -14.77 -5.76 8.14
C THR A 54 -13.60 -6.00 7.19
N ILE A 55 -12.65 -5.08 7.17
CA ILE A 55 -11.52 -5.07 6.23
C ILE A 55 -10.22 -5.27 6.99
N ALA A 56 -9.34 -6.15 6.48
CA ALA A 56 -7.94 -6.21 6.88
C ALA A 56 -7.05 -5.65 5.77
N ASP A 57 -6.14 -4.73 6.12
CA ASP A 57 -5.11 -4.19 5.23
C ASP A 57 -3.74 -4.71 5.66
N LEU A 58 -3.18 -5.67 4.92
CA LEU A 58 -1.92 -6.33 5.29
C LEU A 58 -0.72 -5.61 4.67
N GLY A 59 0.21 -5.16 5.52
CA GLY A 59 1.27 -4.24 5.12
C GLY A 59 0.69 -2.85 4.83
N CYS A 60 -0.11 -2.32 5.75
CA CYS A 60 -0.91 -1.11 5.50
C CYS A 60 -0.05 0.15 5.28
N GLY A 61 1.22 0.15 5.72
CA GLY A 61 2.12 1.30 5.63
C GLY A 61 1.48 2.55 6.22
N CYS A 62 1.52 3.64 5.47
CA CYS A 62 0.91 4.93 5.86
C CYS A 62 -0.63 4.97 5.74
N GLY A 63 -1.29 3.86 5.38
CA GLY A 63 -2.75 3.74 5.43
C GLY A 63 -3.51 4.05 4.15
N MET A 64 -2.83 4.18 3.00
CA MET A 64 -3.47 4.56 1.72
C MET A 64 -4.69 3.70 1.37
N LEU A 65 -4.61 2.38 1.54
CA LEU A 65 -5.71 1.46 1.23
C LEU A 65 -6.78 1.45 2.32
N SER A 66 -6.35 1.46 3.59
CA SER A 66 -7.24 1.56 4.75
C SER A 66 -8.12 2.82 4.75
N ILE A 67 -7.52 3.98 4.52
CA ILE A 67 -8.23 5.28 4.44
C ILE A 67 -9.26 5.24 3.32
N GLY A 68 -8.86 4.80 2.12
CA GLY A 68 -9.80 4.69 1.00
C GLY A 68 -10.96 3.72 1.28
N SER A 69 -10.70 2.62 1.99
CA SER A 69 -11.73 1.66 2.38
C SER A 69 -12.72 2.25 3.39
N ALA A 70 -12.22 2.97 4.39
CA ALA A 70 -13.05 3.69 5.35
C ALA A 70 -13.91 4.77 4.68
N MET A 71 -13.33 5.55 3.75
CA MET A 71 -14.06 6.57 2.97
C MET A 71 -15.16 5.99 2.07
N LEU A 72 -15.01 4.73 1.63
CA LEU A 72 -16.01 3.98 0.86
C LEU A 72 -17.06 3.29 1.73
N GLY A 73 -17.00 3.48 3.06
CA GLY A 73 -18.03 3.01 3.98
C GLY A 73 -17.76 1.64 4.60
N ALA A 74 -16.49 1.22 4.72
CA ALA A 74 -16.14 0.05 5.54
C ALA A 74 -16.74 0.17 6.95
N GLY A 75 -17.26 -0.92 7.50
CA GLY A 75 -17.77 -0.94 8.88
C GLY A 75 -16.64 -0.78 9.89
N LEU A 76 -15.55 -1.50 9.65
CA LEU A 76 -14.28 -1.39 10.37
C LEU A 76 -13.14 -1.77 9.43
N CYS A 77 -12.06 -1.00 9.40
CA CYS A 77 -10.82 -1.37 8.74
C CYS A 77 -9.70 -1.54 9.76
N VAL A 78 -8.96 -2.64 9.71
CA VAL A 78 -7.80 -2.88 10.59
C VAL A 78 -6.56 -2.99 9.73
N GLY A 79 -5.64 -2.04 9.91
CA GLY A 79 -4.33 -2.06 9.26
C GLY A 79 -3.30 -2.83 10.08
N PHE A 80 -2.53 -3.68 9.42
CA PHE A 80 -1.45 -4.45 10.01
C PHE A 80 -0.13 -4.05 9.36
N ASP A 81 0.85 -3.63 10.15
CA ASP A 81 2.20 -3.37 9.66
C ASP A 81 3.24 -3.74 10.73
N ILE A 82 4.43 -4.13 10.30
CA ILE A 82 5.53 -4.46 11.22
C ILE A 82 6.22 -3.19 11.73
N ASP A 83 6.14 -2.10 10.96
CA ASP A 83 6.88 -0.88 11.19
C ASP A 83 6.09 0.17 11.99
N ALA A 84 6.56 0.48 13.21
CA ALA A 84 5.93 1.49 14.07
C ALA A 84 5.96 2.90 13.44
N ASP A 85 7.03 3.26 12.73
CA ASP A 85 7.16 4.60 12.12
C ASP A 85 6.10 4.79 11.02
N ALA A 86 5.81 3.72 10.26
CA ALA A 86 4.75 3.74 9.25
C ALA A 86 3.36 3.91 9.89
N LEU A 87 3.12 3.22 11.00
CA LEU A 87 1.88 3.30 11.77
C LEU A 87 1.69 4.66 12.46
N GLU A 88 2.77 5.35 12.83
CA GLU A 88 2.70 6.72 13.35
C GLU A 88 2.19 7.70 12.28
N ILE A 89 2.74 7.62 11.06
CA ILE A 89 2.25 8.40 9.91
C ILE A 89 0.79 8.04 9.61
N PHE A 90 0.46 6.74 9.63
CA PHE A 90 -0.92 6.29 9.42
C PHE A 90 -1.86 6.86 10.50
N ASN A 91 -1.45 6.88 11.77
CA ASN A 91 -2.26 7.49 12.84
C ASN A 91 -2.55 8.96 12.56
N SER A 92 -1.53 9.75 12.19
CA SER A 92 -1.71 11.16 11.81
C SER A 92 -2.68 11.31 10.63
N ASN A 93 -2.57 10.47 9.60
CA ASN A 93 -3.51 10.47 8.49
C ASN A 93 -4.95 10.13 8.92
N ILE A 94 -5.16 9.21 9.88
CA ILE A 94 -6.50 8.90 10.40
C ILE A 94 -7.10 10.14 11.07
N GLU A 95 -6.30 10.86 11.86
CA GLU A 95 -6.70 12.10 12.54
C GLU A 95 -7.05 13.20 11.53
N ASP A 96 -6.20 13.43 10.53
CA ASP A 96 -6.41 14.46 9.50
C ASP A 96 -7.65 14.24 8.63
N PHE A 97 -8.00 12.97 8.38
CA PHE A 97 -9.20 12.59 7.65
C PHE A 97 -10.44 12.41 8.55
N GLU A 98 -10.30 12.61 9.87
CA GLU A 98 -11.36 12.46 10.88
C GLU A 98 -12.07 11.10 10.84
N LEU A 99 -11.32 10.02 10.57
CA LEU A 99 -11.87 8.67 10.44
C LEU A 99 -11.97 7.98 11.80
N THR A 100 -13.11 7.35 12.07
CA THR A 100 -13.42 6.73 13.38
C THR A 100 -13.56 5.21 13.32
N ASN A 101 -13.56 4.65 12.12
CA ASN A 101 -13.77 3.23 11.80
C ASN A 101 -12.47 2.55 11.35
N ILE A 102 -11.31 3.00 11.85
CA ILE A 102 -10.00 2.41 11.57
C ILE A 102 -9.30 2.03 12.89
N ASN A 103 -8.72 0.84 12.93
CA ASN A 103 -7.74 0.43 13.94
C ASN A 103 -6.43 0.01 13.29
N MET A 104 -5.37 -0.04 14.10
CA MET A 104 -4.04 -0.47 13.67
C MET A 104 -3.48 -1.49 14.65
N VAL A 105 -2.71 -2.43 14.11
CA VAL A 105 -2.00 -3.44 14.89
C VAL A 105 -0.57 -3.51 14.37
N GLN A 106 0.40 -3.29 15.26
CA GLN A 106 1.79 -3.54 14.94
C GLN A 106 2.07 -5.05 15.05
N CYS A 107 2.37 -5.70 13.92
CA CYS A 107 2.71 -7.12 13.91
C CYS A 107 3.49 -7.52 12.66
N ASP A 108 4.20 -8.65 12.75
CA ASP A 108 4.62 -9.37 11.55
C ASP A 108 3.44 -10.17 10.98
N VAL A 109 3.01 -9.81 9.77
CA VAL A 109 1.91 -10.49 9.05
C VAL A 109 2.22 -11.98 8.83
N CYS A 110 3.48 -12.36 8.67
CA CYS A 110 3.88 -13.77 8.51
C CYS A 110 3.66 -14.59 9.79
N SER A 111 3.48 -13.92 10.92
CA SER A 111 3.25 -14.53 12.24
C SER A 111 1.77 -14.51 12.65
N LEU A 112 0.87 -13.98 11.81
CA LEU A 112 -0.57 -14.00 12.07
C LEU A 112 -1.13 -15.41 11.90
N SER A 113 -2.10 -15.77 12.75
CA SER A 113 -2.81 -17.04 12.64
C SER A 113 -3.93 -16.94 11.60
N ASP A 114 -4.14 -18.01 10.83
CA ASP A 114 -5.22 -18.08 9.83
C ASP A 114 -6.59 -17.77 10.45
N SER A 115 -6.81 -18.21 11.69
CA SER A 115 -8.04 -17.95 12.46
C SER A 115 -8.33 -16.47 12.69
N MET A 116 -7.31 -15.60 12.67
CA MET A 116 -7.49 -14.15 12.76
C MET A 116 -7.96 -13.58 11.43
N LEU A 117 -7.38 -14.03 10.32
CA LEU A 117 -7.76 -13.56 8.99
C LEU A 117 -9.18 -13.99 8.61
N GLU A 118 -9.64 -15.15 9.10
CA GLU A 118 -11.02 -15.63 8.94
C GLU A 118 -12.09 -14.74 9.64
N THR A 119 -11.67 -13.75 10.44
CA THR A 119 -12.61 -12.80 11.08
C THR A 119 -12.95 -11.58 10.23
N PHE A 120 -12.27 -11.41 9.10
CA PHE A 120 -12.49 -10.30 8.17
C PHE A 120 -13.30 -10.73 6.96
N ASP A 121 -14.23 -9.89 6.52
CA ASP A 121 -14.99 -10.13 5.29
C ASP A 121 -14.09 -10.01 4.05
N THR A 122 -13.18 -9.03 4.05
CA THR A 122 -12.30 -8.71 2.92
C THR A 122 -10.88 -8.42 3.39
N VAL A 123 -9.90 -9.03 2.72
CA VAL A 123 -8.48 -8.70 2.89
C VAL A 123 -7.98 -7.95 1.66
N ILE A 124 -7.37 -6.78 1.88
CA ILE A 124 -6.69 -5.98 0.87
C ILE A 124 -5.22 -5.84 1.23
N MET A 125 -4.37 -5.73 0.22
CA MET A 125 -2.93 -5.56 0.43
C MET A 125 -2.23 -5.07 -0.83
N ASN A 126 -1.14 -4.33 -0.63
CA ASN A 126 -0.08 -4.14 -1.61
C ASN A 126 1.22 -4.67 -0.97
N PRO A 127 1.44 -6.00 -0.98
CA PRO A 127 2.48 -6.64 -0.20
C PRO A 127 3.88 -6.40 -0.79
N PRO A 128 4.95 -6.57 0.01
CA PRO A 128 6.32 -6.60 -0.50
C PRO A 128 6.51 -7.77 -1.47
N PHE A 129 7.36 -7.61 -2.48
CA PHE A 129 7.61 -8.66 -3.48
C PHE A 129 8.75 -9.62 -3.09
N GLY A 130 9.48 -9.35 -2.01
CA GLY A 130 10.65 -10.11 -1.58
C GLY A 130 11.90 -9.80 -2.42
N THR A 131 11.96 -8.63 -3.04
CA THR A 131 13.00 -8.30 -4.02
C THR A 131 14.27 -7.75 -3.38
N LYS A 132 14.20 -7.20 -2.17
CA LYS A 132 15.29 -6.46 -1.51
C LYS A 132 16.25 -7.31 -0.66
N HIS A 133 16.17 -8.63 -0.81
CA HIS A 133 17.25 -9.55 -0.42
C HIS A 133 18.20 -9.88 -1.59
N ASN A 134 17.92 -9.35 -2.79
CA ASN A 134 18.77 -9.54 -3.95
C ASN A 134 19.90 -8.50 -3.98
N LYS A 135 21.08 -8.91 -4.47
CA LYS A 135 22.23 -8.01 -4.62
C LYS A 135 21.88 -6.91 -5.62
N GLU A 136 21.83 -5.67 -5.15
CA GLU A 136 21.78 -4.48 -6.01
C GLU A 136 23.08 -4.41 -6.82
N LEU A 137 22.95 -4.37 -8.14
CA LEU A 137 24.07 -4.16 -9.06
C LEU A 137 23.97 -2.75 -9.62
N ARG A 138 25.08 -2.00 -9.54
CA ARG A 138 25.23 -0.78 -10.33
C ARG A 138 25.45 -1.19 -11.78
N TYR A 139 24.50 -0.84 -12.63
CA TYR A 139 24.57 -1.13 -14.06
C TYR A 139 24.75 0.17 -14.84
N ASP A 140 25.88 0.29 -15.53
CA ASP A 140 26.14 1.41 -16.43
C ASP A 140 25.31 1.22 -17.70
N LEU A 141 24.23 1.99 -17.84
CA LEU A 141 23.34 1.92 -18.99
C LEU A 141 23.83 2.91 -20.07
N PRO A 142 24.37 2.43 -21.21
CA PRO A 142 24.83 3.32 -22.27
C PRO A 142 23.67 4.02 -22.98
N ALA A 143 23.96 5.14 -23.63
CA ALA A 143 22.99 5.88 -24.41
C ALA A 143 22.46 5.06 -25.62
N SER A 144 21.20 4.63 -25.53
CA SER A 144 20.55 3.87 -26.60
C SER A 144 19.99 4.72 -27.74
N TYR A 145 19.76 6.02 -27.51
CA TYR A 145 19.12 6.92 -28.48
C TYR A 145 19.89 8.23 -28.69
N LYS A 146 19.81 8.78 -29.90
CA LYS A 146 20.53 9.99 -30.33
C LYS A 146 20.16 11.27 -29.56
N PHE A 147 18.99 11.30 -28.91
CA PHE A 147 18.54 12.46 -28.13
C PHE A 147 19.02 12.43 -26.67
N HIS A 148 19.68 11.36 -26.23
CA HIS A 148 20.25 11.30 -24.89
C HIS A 148 21.45 12.24 -24.76
N LYS A 149 21.39 13.15 -23.79
CA LYS A 149 22.42 14.16 -23.53
C LYS A 149 23.67 13.58 -22.83
N LYS A 150 23.51 12.48 -22.10
CA LYS A 150 24.59 11.80 -21.36
C LYS A 150 25.00 10.54 -22.11
N LYS A 151 26.30 10.21 -22.09
CA LYS A 151 26.86 9.01 -22.73
C LYS A 151 26.42 7.72 -22.05
N SER A 152 26.26 7.76 -20.73
CA SER A 152 25.68 6.69 -19.94
C SER A 152 25.09 7.24 -18.64
N VAL A 153 24.30 6.40 -17.96
CA VAL A 153 23.77 6.66 -16.63
C VAL A 153 23.92 5.40 -15.79
N ASP A 154 24.44 5.55 -14.58
CA ASP A 154 24.39 4.48 -13.59
C ASP A 154 22.94 4.34 -13.11
N ILE A 155 22.41 3.12 -13.21
CA ILE A 155 21.12 2.75 -12.64
C ILE A 155 21.30 1.61 -11.64
N GLU A 156 20.46 1.62 -10.62
CA GLU A 156 20.35 0.51 -9.68
C GLU A 156 19.37 -0.50 -10.25
N VAL A 157 19.81 -1.76 -10.36
CA VAL A 157 18.98 -2.85 -10.88
C VAL A 157 18.93 -4.00 -9.88
N ASP A 158 17.73 -4.54 -9.68
CA ASP A 158 17.48 -5.73 -8.89
C ASP A 158 17.61 -6.98 -9.79
N PHE A 159 18.51 -7.91 -9.45
CA PHE A 159 18.65 -9.17 -10.17
C PHE A 159 17.89 -10.28 -9.45
N ILE A 160 16.77 -10.72 -10.02
CA ILE A 160 15.95 -11.80 -9.46
C ILE A 160 16.36 -13.12 -10.14
N ARG A 161 16.97 -14.04 -9.39
CA ARG A 161 17.25 -15.40 -9.86
C ARG A 161 16.14 -16.33 -9.38
N PHE A 162 15.25 -16.71 -10.28
CA PHE A 162 14.33 -17.81 -10.02
C PHE A 162 15.11 -19.13 -9.95
N SER A 163 14.97 -19.85 -8.84
CA SER A 163 15.38 -21.26 -8.77
C SER A 163 14.11 -22.10 -8.77
N ALA A 164 14.02 -23.06 -9.69
CA ALA A 164 13.00 -24.08 -9.61
C ALA A 164 13.33 -24.95 -8.38
N LYS A 165 12.35 -25.10 -7.47
CA LYS A 165 12.39 -26.14 -6.43
C LYS A 165 12.14 -27.50 -7.06
#